data_AF-A0A1M5MEN8-F1
#
_entry.id   AF-A0A1M5MEN8-F1
#
_cell.length_a   1.000
_cell.length_b   1.000
_cell.length_c   1.000
_cell.angle_alpha   90.00
_cell.angle_beta   90.00
_cell.angle_gamma   90.00
#
_symmetry.space_group_name_H-M   'P 1'
#
loop_
_entity.id
_entity.type
_entity.pdbx_description
1 polymer ?
#
loop_
_entity_poly.entity_id
_entity_poly.type
_entity_poly.pdbx_seq_one_letter_code
_entity_poly.pdbx_strand_id
1 'polypeptide(L)'
;MKNFKLFLYVLISIILFTCCSKKDTAKLKITDFSKTQTVVLQPYKFFPYTMINIKVKGYVNDTIKIIQGPDLYDINLSGDLDTIRKIEYYGEGPRTFIFDPYKATQGELEIEFQL
;
A
#
# COMPACT_ATOMS: atom_id res chain seq x y z
N MET A 1 0.53 -48.70 5.16
CA MET A 1 1.24 -47.58 5.86
C MET A 1 1.99 -46.60 4.96
N LYS A 2 2.51 -46.97 3.77
CA LYS A 2 3.20 -46.02 2.86
C LYS A 2 2.31 -44.87 2.36
N ASN A 3 1.06 -45.17 2.03
CA ASN A 3 0.11 -44.18 1.48
C ASN A 3 -0.32 -43.12 2.51
N PHE A 4 -0.32 -43.46 3.80
CA PHE A 4 -0.62 -42.51 4.88
C PHE A 4 0.50 -41.48 5.07
N LYS A 5 1.77 -41.91 4.95
CA LYS A 5 2.91 -40.99 4.98
C LYS A 5 2.90 -40.06 3.76
N LEU A 6 2.58 -40.59 2.57
CA LEU A 6 2.46 -39.78 1.35
C LEU A 6 1.32 -38.75 1.45
N PHE A 7 0.17 -39.15 1.97
CA PHE A 7 -0.95 -38.26 2.24
C PHE A 7 -0.58 -37.14 3.23
N LEU A 8 0.17 -37.48 4.30
CA LEU A 8 0.65 -36.51 5.27
C LEU A 8 1.62 -35.49 4.64
N TYR A 9 2.53 -35.93 3.75
CA TYR A 9 3.43 -35.03 3.03
C TYR A 9 2.69 -34.08 2.08
N VAL A 10 1.64 -34.56 1.41
CA VAL A 10 0.78 -33.72 0.54
C VAL A 10 -0.01 -32.70 1.38
N LEU A 11 -0.55 -33.10 2.53
CA LEU A 11 -1.28 -32.20 3.42
C LEU A 11 -0.37 -31.09 4.01
N ILE A 12 0.85 -31.45 4.42
CA ILE A 12 1.86 -30.49 4.91
C ILE A 12 2.28 -29.53 3.79
N SER A 13 2.44 -30.02 2.56
CA SER A 13 2.74 -29.20 1.39
C SER A 13 1.65 -28.15 1.13
N ILE A 14 0.37 -28.51 1.25
CA ILE A 14 -0.75 -27.58 1.02
C ILE A 14 -0.82 -26.47 2.08
N ILE A 15 -0.50 -26.79 3.35
CA ILE A 15 -0.48 -25.79 4.44
C ILE A 15 0.60 -24.72 4.19
N LEU A 16 1.76 -25.10 3.63
CA LEU A 16 2.88 -24.18 3.36
C LEU A 16 2.58 -23.15 2.26
N PHE A 17 1.59 -23.36 1.39
CA PHE A 17 1.24 -22.44 0.29
C PHE A 17 0.17 -21.40 0.63
N THR A 18 -0.47 -21.45 1.80
CA THR A 18 -1.60 -20.56 2.15
C THR A 18 -1.21 -19.26 2.87
N CYS A 19 0.07 -19.03 3.15
CA CYS A 19 0.53 -17.79 3.79
C CYS A 19 0.79 -16.67 2.77
N CYS A 20 -0.22 -16.30 1.98
CA CYS A 20 -0.19 -15.07 1.19
C CYS A 20 -0.73 -13.94 2.08
N SER A 21 0.18 -13.34 2.82
CA SER A 21 -0.02 -12.30 3.84
C SER A 21 -0.90 -11.15 3.33
N LYS A 22 -2.04 -10.92 3.99
CA LYS A 22 -2.69 -9.60 4.01
C LYS A 22 -1.68 -8.61 4.58
N LYS A 23 -1.30 -7.59 3.80
CA LYS A 23 -0.32 -6.60 4.23
C LYS A 23 -1.05 -5.31 4.59
N ASP A 24 -0.87 -4.90 5.83
CA ASP A 24 -1.14 -3.56 6.35
C ASP A 24 -0.10 -2.53 5.84
N THR A 25 0.90 -2.99 5.11
CA THR A 25 2.02 -2.20 4.60
C THR A 25 2.20 -2.37 3.10
N ALA A 26 2.59 -1.29 2.42
CA ALA A 26 2.93 -1.31 1.00
C ALA A 26 4.01 -0.27 0.70
N LYS A 27 4.86 -0.56 -0.30
CA LYS A 27 5.89 0.37 -0.77
C LYS A 27 5.80 0.50 -2.29
N LEU A 28 5.87 1.73 -2.78
CA LEU A 28 5.97 2.06 -4.19
C LEU A 28 7.28 2.80 -4.45
N LYS A 29 7.97 2.42 -5.52
CA LYS A 29 9.02 3.23 -6.12
C LYS A 29 8.49 3.77 -7.44
N ILE A 30 8.41 5.09 -7.56
CA ILE A 30 7.90 5.77 -8.75
C ILE A 30 9.06 6.40 -9.50
N THR A 31 9.28 5.92 -10.71
CA THR A 31 10.19 6.51 -11.70
C THR A 31 9.50 6.73 -13.06
N ASP A 32 8.30 6.17 -13.26
CA ASP A 32 7.45 6.36 -14.44
C ASP A 32 6.21 7.17 -14.05
N PHE A 33 6.15 8.42 -14.54
CA PHE A 33 5.07 9.38 -14.29
C PHE A 33 4.02 9.38 -15.41
N SER A 34 4.06 8.42 -16.34
CA SER A 34 3.03 8.28 -17.37
C SER A 34 1.78 7.51 -16.92
N LYS A 35 1.83 6.92 -15.72
CA LYS A 35 0.79 6.00 -15.23
C LYS A 35 0.46 6.26 -13.76
N THR A 36 -0.81 6.02 -13.44
CA THR A 36 -1.27 5.92 -12.06
C THR A 36 -0.86 4.57 -11.46
N GLN A 37 -0.66 4.52 -10.15
CA GLN A 37 -0.42 3.26 -9.43
C GLN A 37 -1.36 3.14 -8.24
N THR A 38 -1.95 1.96 -8.07
CA THR A 38 -2.94 1.70 -7.02
C THR A 38 -2.37 0.74 -5.98
N VAL A 39 -2.57 1.07 -4.72
CA VAL A 39 -2.23 0.26 -3.56
C VAL A 39 -3.47 0.00 -2.75
N VAL A 40 -3.62 -1.22 -2.24
CA VAL A 40 -4.68 -1.59 -1.31
C VAL A 40 -4.04 -2.10 -0.03
N LEU A 41 -4.29 -1.41 1.08
CA LEU A 41 -3.92 -1.86 2.42
C LEU A 41 -5.02 -2.73 3.00
N GLN A 42 -4.62 -3.85 3.59
CA GLN A 42 -5.52 -4.78 4.26
C GLN A 42 -5.30 -4.69 5.77
N PRO A 43 -6.30 -4.30 6.57
CA PRO A 43 -6.16 -4.26 8.03
C PRO A 43 -5.82 -5.64 8.60
N TYR A 44 -4.82 -5.70 9.47
CA TYR A 44 -4.54 -6.90 10.24
C TYR A 44 -5.55 -7.01 11.40
N LYS A 45 -6.66 -7.72 11.18
CA LYS A 45 -7.81 -7.86 12.12
C LYS A 45 -8.73 -6.63 12.15
N PHE A 46 -9.93 -6.81 12.73
CA PHE A 46 -10.88 -5.73 12.99
C PHE A 46 -10.39 -4.86 14.17
N PHE A 47 -9.33 -4.08 13.95
CA PHE A 47 -9.01 -2.99 14.87
C PHE A 47 -10.05 -1.87 14.67
N PRO A 48 -10.74 -1.42 15.73
CA PRO A 48 -11.77 -0.40 15.60
C PRO A 48 -11.18 0.97 15.27
N TYR A 49 -9.90 1.20 15.58
CA TYR A 49 -9.20 2.44 15.30
C TYR A 49 -7.68 2.23 15.16
N THR A 50 -7.07 2.78 14.12
CA THR A 50 -5.61 2.91 13.95
C THR A 50 -5.29 4.15 13.08
N MET A 51 -4.01 4.45 12.89
CA MET A 51 -3.52 5.54 12.05
C MET A 51 -2.82 4.98 10.81
N ILE A 52 -3.22 5.43 9.63
CA ILE A 52 -2.48 5.19 8.40
C ILE A 52 -1.38 6.25 8.28
N ASN A 53 -0.14 5.79 8.17
CA ASN A 53 1.00 6.63 7.84
C ASN A 53 1.34 6.49 6.35
N ILE A 54 1.43 7.63 5.67
CA ILE A 54 1.89 7.73 4.28
C ILE A 54 3.17 8.55 4.29
N LYS A 55 4.29 7.88 4.06
CA LYS A 55 5.61 8.50 4.01
C LYS A 55 6.03 8.65 2.55
N VAL A 56 6.41 9.87 2.17
CA VAL A 56 6.83 10.19 0.80
C VAL A 56 8.22 10.81 0.86
N LYS A 57 9.18 10.19 0.16
CA LYS A 57 10.55 10.68 0.01
C LYS A 57 10.93 10.80 -1.45
N GLY A 58 11.76 11.79 -1.78
CA GLY A 58 12.33 11.97 -3.11
C GLY A 58 11.99 13.34 -3.69
N TYR A 59 11.87 13.42 -5.01
CA TYR A 59 11.62 14.69 -5.70
C TYR A 59 10.65 14.50 -6.88
N VAL A 60 9.85 15.52 -7.16
CA VAL A 60 9.02 15.65 -8.36
C VAL A 60 9.10 17.05 -8.95
N ASN A 61 9.08 17.12 -10.28
CA ASN A 61 9.19 18.39 -11.00
C ASN A 61 7.93 19.26 -10.97
N ASP A 62 6.79 18.70 -10.59
CA ASP A 62 5.52 19.42 -10.40
C ASP A 62 4.67 18.65 -9.37
N THR A 63 3.37 18.83 -9.41
CA THR A 63 2.40 18.35 -8.43
C THR A 63 1.95 16.94 -8.74
N ILE A 64 2.04 16.06 -7.74
CA ILE A 64 1.39 14.73 -7.72
C ILE A 64 0.23 14.72 -6.73
N LYS A 65 -0.63 13.71 -6.86
CA LYS A 65 -1.71 13.44 -5.91
C LYS A 65 -1.63 12.04 -5.34
N ILE A 66 -2.04 11.91 -4.08
CA ILE A 66 -2.41 10.64 -3.47
C ILE A 66 -3.91 10.70 -3.16
N ILE A 67 -4.70 9.97 -3.95
CA ILE A 67 -6.16 9.89 -3.84
C ILE A 67 -6.49 8.78 -2.83
N GLN A 68 -7.40 9.07 -1.88
CA GLN A 68 -7.64 8.22 -0.70
C GLN A 68 -9.07 7.64 -0.64
N GLY A 69 -9.90 7.95 -1.64
CA GLY A 69 -11.32 7.57 -1.69
C GLY A 69 -12.24 8.78 -1.82
N PRO A 70 -13.55 8.57 -2.03
CA PRO A 70 -14.50 9.64 -2.34
C PRO A 70 -14.75 10.63 -1.18
N ASP A 71 -14.58 10.19 0.08
CA ASP A 71 -14.93 10.98 1.26
C ASP A 71 -13.72 11.69 1.91
N LEU A 72 -12.54 11.59 1.30
CA LEU A 72 -11.30 12.13 1.82
C LEU A 72 -10.66 13.09 0.82
N TYR A 73 -10.03 14.15 1.33
CA TYR A 73 -9.27 15.06 0.49
C TYR A 73 -8.01 14.39 -0.07
N ASP A 74 -7.74 14.64 -1.35
CA ASP A 74 -6.49 14.26 -2.00
C ASP A 74 -5.30 14.93 -1.32
N ILE A 75 -4.19 14.20 -1.21
CA ILE A 75 -2.92 14.75 -0.74
C ILE A 75 -2.15 15.24 -1.96
N ASN A 76 -2.05 16.56 -2.11
CA ASN A 76 -1.22 17.17 -3.15
C ASN A 76 0.19 17.42 -2.62
N LEU A 77 1.21 16.99 -3.37
CA LEU A 77 2.63 17.16 -3.02
C LEU A 77 3.41 17.62 -4.25
N SER A 78 4.47 18.41 -4.06
CA SER A 78 5.35 18.90 -5.13
C SER A 78 6.76 19.20 -4.62
N GLY A 79 7.73 19.22 -5.54
CA GLY A 79 9.13 19.55 -5.25
C GLY A 79 9.87 18.43 -4.51
N ASP A 80 10.82 18.84 -3.65
CA ASP A 80 11.56 17.94 -2.76
C ASP A 80 10.69 17.51 -1.57
N LEU A 81 10.62 16.20 -1.33
CA LEU A 81 9.73 15.58 -0.37
C LEU A 81 10.54 14.74 0.63
N ASP A 82 10.34 15.02 1.92
CA ASP A 82 10.61 14.11 3.04
C ASP A 82 9.50 14.31 4.07
N THR A 83 8.32 13.76 3.76
CA THR A 83 7.09 14.05 4.50
C THR A 83 6.39 12.79 4.98
N ILE A 84 5.67 12.91 6.09
CA ILE A 84 4.78 11.88 6.61
C ILE A 84 3.40 12.51 6.79
N ARG A 85 2.39 11.91 6.15
CA ARG A 85 0.98 12.23 6.36
C ARG A 85 0.33 11.14 7.20
N LYS A 86 -0.53 11.54 8.13
CA LYS A 86 -1.24 10.64 9.03
C LYS A 86 -2.73 10.79 8.79
N ILE A 87 -3.43 9.67 8.61
CA ILE A 87 -4.89 9.64 8.41
C ILE A 87 -5.49 8.70 9.44
N GLU A 88 -6.61 9.11 10.02
CA GLU A 88 -7.39 8.29 10.93
C GLU A 88 -8.08 7.14 10.18
N TYR A 89 -8.12 5.96 10.80
CA TYR A 89 -8.78 4.79 10.24
C TYR A 89 -9.68 4.14 11.28
N TYR A 90 -10.96 3.99 10.98
CA TYR A 90 -12.01 3.53 11.90
C TYR A 90 -12.52 2.10 11.62
N GLY A 91 -11.64 1.20 11.15
CA GLY A 91 -12.01 -0.21 10.97
C GLY A 91 -12.95 -0.49 9.79
N GLU A 92 -13.06 0.43 8.84
CA GLU A 92 -13.99 0.38 7.69
C GLU A 92 -13.66 -0.69 6.64
N GLY A 93 -12.65 -1.54 6.89
CA GLY A 93 -12.17 -2.54 5.95
C GLY A 93 -10.96 -2.09 5.12
N PRO A 94 -10.68 -2.72 3.97
CA PRO A 94 -9.53 -2.38 3.14
C PRO A 94 -9.52 -0.91 2.71
N ARG A 95 -8.33 -0.31 2.60
CA ARG A 95 -8.14 1.06 2.14
C ARG A 95 -7.37 1.10 0.83
N THR A 96 -7.85 1.88 -0.12
CA THR A 96 -7.23 2.04 -1.43
C THR A 96 -6.59 3.43 -1.54
N PHE A 97 -5.35 3.46 -1.99
CA PHE A 97 -4.61 4.67 -2.32
C PHE A 97 -4.22 4.64 -3.78
N ILE A 98 -4.39 5.76 -4.48
CA ILE A 98 -3.99 5.90 -5.88
C ILE A 98 -2.96 7.02 -5.96
N PHE A 99 -1.76 6.68 -6.40
CA PHE A 99 -0.78 7.65 -6.86
C PHE A 99 -1.19 8.12 -8.26
N ASP A 100 -1.37 9.43 -8.42
CA ASP A 100 -1.65 10.10 -9.68
C ASP A 100 -0.53 11.12 -9.98
N PRO A 101 0.20 10.96 -11.10
CA PRO A 101 1.21 11.92 -11.54
C PRO A 101 0.67 13.35 -11.70
N TYR A 102 -0.62 13.51 -12.00
CA TYR A 102 -1.31 14.78 -12.24
C TYR A 102 -0.58 15.72 -13.22
N LYS A 103 0.31 16.60 -12.73
CA LYS A 103 1.11 17.51 -13.56
C LYS A 103 2.59 17.11 -13.64
N ALA A 104 3.06 16.31 -12.69
CA ALA A 104 4.44 15.86 -12.67
C ALA A 104 4.69 14.91 -13.83
N THR A 105 5.85 15.08 -14.47
CA THR A 105 6.31 14.26 -15.59
C THR A 105 7.65 13.61 -15.32
N GLN A 106 8.37 14.06 -14.27
CA GLN A 106 9.69 13.60 -13.90
C GLN A 106 9.87 13.63 -12.39
N GLY A 107 10.68 12.70 -11.89
CA GLY A 107 10.99 12.61 -10.47
C GLY A 107 11.51 11.22 -10.11
N GLU A 108 11.81 11.05 -8.83
CA GLU A 108 12.05 9.76 -8.21
C GLU A 108 11.41 9.81 -6.84
N LEU A 109 10.42 8.96 -6.60
CA LEU A 109 9.72 8.89 -5.32
C LEU A 109 9.77 7.48 -4.72
N GLU A 110 9.92 7.45 -3.41
CA GLU A 110 9.62 6.30 -2.57
C GLU A 110 8.43 6.63 -1.67
N ILE A 111 7.36 5.86 -1.82
CA ILE A 111 6.13 6.01 -1.04
C ILE A 111 5.93 4.76 -0.20
N GLU A 112 5.81 4.92 1.11
CA GLU A 112 5.50 3.85 2.06
C GLU A 112 4.15 4.13 2.72
N PHE A 113 3.26 3.16 2.64
CA PHE A 113 1.96 3.14 3.25
C PHE A 113 1.97 2.11 4.38
N GLN A 114 1.46 2.49 5.55
CA GLN A 114 1.36 1.62 6.72
C GLN A 114 0.08 1.90 7.49
N LEU A 115 -0.75 0.89 7.68
CA LEU A 115 -2.02 0.89 8.44
C LEU A 115 -1.83 0.35 9.86
#